data_AF-A0A414PXQ0-F1
#
_entry.id   AF-A0A414PXQ0-F1
#
_cell.length_a   1.000
_cell.length_b   1.000
_cell.length_c   1.000
_cell.angle_alpha   90.00
_cell.angle_beta   90.00
_cell.angle_gamma   90.00
#
_symmetry.space_group_name_H-M   'P 1'
#
loop_
_entity.id
_entity.type
_entity.pdbx_description
1 polymer ?
#
loop_
_entity_poly.entity_id
_entity_poly.type
_entity_poly.pdbx_seq_one_letter_code
_entity_poly.pdbx_strand_id
1 'polypeptide(L)'
;MTTVISHFSALRAIRRARRAYSALPWSSIDSEQQAQALASCIPNNDAIDFGALSILDAWNEDDSELLDLLVSNEGNRRPDKRLLQHILSAPLPEGAIMHVEADIYATSPAMTAMLCSKNESVAKTLMLLMELVGTYSLPPGATYPIAHDDIWPKGDGYEATGDLDCLGNQSAAEQQNETRYEQAHYKCDPATTIEELEAVARFAKSSSYASFRTAVKLARAGSASPAESLMFAVLGAPMRFGGFGCCSLPMGGLLLNHRIDFDTLAVNMSSGILYAICDLYCPAAGVDNEYNGIGHELQNARIHDGNRNNGLKAMGIHVLVINRDQMKDLVALEAFAQTMHRLTGVRFRYRIKGYRKRQAAWLNALRAGTGLAPV
;
A
#
# COMPACT_ATOMS: atom_id res chain seq x y z
N MET A 1 -1.32 -31.29 -10.07
CA MET A 1 -2.28 -30.53 -10.91
C MET A 1 -1.97 -29.07 -10.67
N THR A 2 -1.86 -28.28 -11.73
CA THR A 2 -1.51 -26.87 -11.58
C THR A 2 -2.66 -26.07 -10.99
N THR A 3 -2.38 -25.21 -10.01
CA THR A 3 -3.33 -24.24 -9.47
C THR A 3 -2.82 -22.85 -9.75
N VAL A 4 -3.65 -21.99 -10.36
CA VAL A 4 -3.31 -20.58 -10.60
C VAL A 4 -4.21 -19.70 -9.73
N ILE A 5 -3.70 -19.25 -8.58
CA ILE A 5 -4.44 -18.36 -7.68
C ILE A 5 -4.46 -16.93 -8.23
N SER A 6 -5.54 -16.20 -7.97
CA SER A 6 -5.73 -14.84 -8.48
C SER A 6 -6.49 -13.95 -7.48
N HIS A 7 -6.79 -12.71 -7.86
CA HIS A 7 -7.62 -11.77 -7.09
C HIS A 7 -7.24 -11.72 -5.59
N PHE A 8 -8.19 -11.88 -4.67
CA PHE A 8 -7.95 -11.69 -3.25
C PHE A 8 -7.16 -12.84 -2.63
N SER A 9 -7.32 -14.08 -3.12
CA SER A 9 -6.45 -15.21 -2.72
C SER A 9 -4.98 -14.95 -3.06
N ALA A 10 -4.69 -14.45 -4.27
CA ALA A 10 -3.31 -14.08 -4.63
C ALA A 10 -2.81 -12.89 -3.82
N LEU A 11 -3.62 -11.85 -3.58
CA LEU A 11 -3.23 -10.71 -2.77
C LEU A 11 -2.88 -11.11 -1.33
N ARG A 12 -3.67 -12.01 -0.74
CA ARG A 12 -3.43 -12.53 0.60
C ARG A 12 -2.13 -13.34 0.68
N ALA A 13 -1.87 -14.18 -0.32
CA ALA A 13 -0.61 -14.91 -0.46
C ALA A 13 0.60 -13.98 -0.65
N ILE A 14 0.47 -12.92 -1.46
CA ILE A 14 1.51 -11.89 -1.62
C ILE A 14 1.83 -11.23 -0.29
N ARG A 15 0.80 -10.80 0.46
CA ARG A 15 0.98 -10.22 1.81
C ARG A 15 1.65 -11.19 2.78
N ARG A 16 1.27 -12.47 2.73
CA ARG A 16 1.82 -13.54 3.58
C ARG A 16 3.29 -13.80 3.28
N ALA A 17 3.67 -13.82 2.01
CA ALA A 17 5.04 -13.99 1.57
C ALA A 17 5.90 -12.80 1.99
N ARG A 18 5.44 -11.57 1.71
CA ARG A 18 6.14 -10.34 2.10
C ARG A 18 6.32 -10.19 3.60
N ARG A 19 5.33 -10.62 4.40
CA ARG A 19 5.45 -10.69 5.86
C ARG A 19 6.55 -11.65 6.30
N ALA A 20 6.59 -12.87 5.77
CA ALA A 20 7.50 -13.90 6.29
C ALA A 20 8.92 -13.84 5.75
N TYR A 21 9.10 -13.32 4.53
CA TYR A 21 10.39 -13.30 3.85
C TYR A 21 10.94 -11.89 3.67
N SER A 22 10.22 -10.87 4.12
CA SER A 22 10.51 -9.45 3.86
C SER A 22 10.66 -9.12 2.37
N ALA A 23 10.18 -9.98 1.47
CA ALA A 23 10.23 -9.85 0.02
C ALA A 23 9.20 -10.82 -0.60
N LEU A 24 9.03 -10.79 -1.92
CA LEU A 24 8.22 -11.76 -2.65
C LEU A 24 9.14 -12.80 -3.32
N PRO A 25 9.30 -14.01 -2.76
CA PRO A 25 10.25 -15.02 -3.27
C PRO A 25 9.66 -15.84 -4.43
N TRP A 26 8.80 -15.23 -5.26
CA TRP A 26 8.16 -15.91 -6.38
C TRP A 26 9.02 -15.73 -7.63
N SER A 27 9.04 -16.74 -8.50
CA SER A 27 9.84 -16.70 -9.72
C SER A 27 9.01 -16.31 -10.94
N SER A 28 9.59 -15.50 -11.82
CA SER A 28 9.00 -15.24 -13.13
C SER A 28 9.05 -16.50 -13.99
N ILE A 29 8.04 -16.65 -14.85
CA ILE A 29 7.96 -17.73 -15.84
C ILE A 29 7.81 -17.13 -17.22
N ASP A 30 8.25 -17.85 -18.24
CA ASP A 30 8.10 -17.41 -19.62
C ASP A 30 6.65 -17.59 -20.13
N SER A 31 6.40 -17.12 -21.35
CA SER A 31 5.07 -17.16 -21.96
C SER A 31 4.57 -18.58 -22.24
N GLU A 32 5.46 -19.54 -22.50
CA GLU A 32 5.10 -20.94 -22.76
C GLU A 32 4.69 -21.63 -21.45
N GLN A 33 5.50 -21.46 -20.40
CA GLN A 33 5.21 -21.92 -19.05
C GLN A 33 3.90 -21.32 -18.51
N GLN A 34 3.66 -20.02 -18.75
CA GLN A 34 2.42 -19.34 -18.38
C GLN A 34 1.20 -19.95 -19.08
N ALA A 35 1.29 -20.19 -20.38
CA ALA A 35 0.21 -20.82 -21.15
C ALA A 35 -0.05 -22.25 -20.67
N GLN A 36 1.02 -23.01 -20.41
CA GLN A 36 0.94 -24.38 -19.90
C GLN A 36 0.31 -24.42 -18.50
N ALA A 37 0.67 -23.50 -17.61
CA ALA A 37 0.11 -23.42 -16.26
C ALA A 37 -1.40 -23.17 -16.28
N LEU A 38 -1.87 -22.24 -17.13
CA LEU A 38 -3.30 -21.98 -17.30
C LEU A 38 -4.06 -23.13 -17.94
N ALA A 39 -3.48 -23.75 -18.98
CA ALA A 39 -4.09 -24.90 -19.65
C ALA A 39 -4.24 -26.09 -18.69
N SER A 40 -3.29 -26.25 -17.77
CA SER A 40 -3.26 -27.31 -16.75
C SER A 40 -4.08 -26.98 -15.51
N CYS A 41 -4.55 -25.73 -15.35
CA CYS A 41 -5.39 -25.30 -14.25
C CYS A 41 -6.85 -25.74 -14.47
N ILE A 42 -7.11 -27.00 -14.11
CA ILE A 42 -8.42 -27.64 -14.17
C ILE A 42 -8.83 -28.01 -12.74
N PRO A 43 -9.59 -27.15 -12.03
CA PRO A 43 -9.86 -27.26 -10.61
C PRO A 43 -10.79 -28.42 -10.23
N ASN A 44 -10.28 -29.64 -10.28
CA ASN A 44 -10.97 -30.82 -9.76
C ASN A 44 -10.71 -30.95 -8.25
N ASN A 45 -11.73 -31.34 -7.49
CA ASN A 45 -11.70 -31.33 -6.02
C ASN A 45 -10.57 -32.17 -5.43
N ASP A 46 -10.27 -33.32 -6.03
CA ASP A 46 -9.25 -34.25 -5.55
C ASP A 46 -7.81 -33.82 -5.93
N ALA A 47 -7.67 -32.72 -6.65
CA ALA A 47 -6.42 -32.31 -7.27
C ALA A 47 -5.92 -30.93 -6.81
N ILE A 48 -6.75 -30.16 -6.10
CA ILE A 48 -6.33 -28.91 -5.42
C ILE A 48 -5.76 -29.26 -4.05
N ASP A 49 -4.52 -28.86 -3.81
CA ASP A 49 -3.89 -28.98 -2.49
C ASP A 49 -4.31 -27.80 -1.59
N PHE A 50 -5.49 -27.95 -0.96
CA PHE A 50 -6.00 -26.96 -0.01
C PHE A 50 -5.11 -26.78 1.23
N GLY A 51 -4.35 -27.82 1.60
CA GLY A 51 -3.41 -27.75 2.71
C GLY A 51 -2.24 -26.82 2.40
N ALA A 52 -1.62 -26.97 1.22
CA ALA A 52 -0.59 -26.07 0.73
C ALA A 52 -1.11 -24.63 0.58
N LEU A 53 -2.31 -24.45 0.03
CA LEU A 53 -2.93 -23.12 -0.10
C LEU A 53 -3.22 -22.44 1.26
N SER A 54 -3.53 -23.23 2.29
CA SER A 54 -3.68 -22.73 3.67
C SER A 54 -2.36 -22.29 4.29
N ILE A 55 -1.26 -23.02 4.04
CA ILE A 55 0.09 -22.62 4.48
C ILE A 55 0.52 -21.30 3.82
N LEU A 56 0.15 -21.11 2.55
CA LEU A 56 0.37 -19.87 1.79
C LEU A 56 -0.58 -18.73 2.20
N ASP A 57 -1.55 -19.00 3.07
CA ASP A 57 -2.63 -18.08 3.46
C ASP A 57 -3.45 -17.59 2.25
N ALA A 58 -3.45 -18.33 1.15
CA ALA A 58 -4.22 -18.04 -0.06
C ALA A 58 -5.71 -18.40 0.11
N TRP A 59 -6.01 -19.32 1.02
CA TRP A 59 -7.35 -19.78 1.37
C TRP A 59 -7.33 -20.43 2.76
N ASN A 60 -8.44 -20.35 3.49
CA ASN A 60 -8.61 -21.06 4.76
C ASN A 60 -10.02 -21.67 4.84
N GLU A 61 -10.14 -22.86 5.41
CA GLU A 61 -11.42 -23.57 5.56
C GLU A 61 -12.34 -22.87 6.56
N ASP A 62 -11.77 -22.22 7.58
CA ASP A 62 -12.52 -21.49 8.60
C ASP A 62 -13.02 -20.11 8.11
N ASP A 63 -12.48 -19.62 6.99
CA ASP A 63 -12.90 -18.35 6.41
C ASP A 63 -14.13 -18.55 5.52
N SER A 64 -15.07 -17.59 5.52
CA SER A 64 -16.24 -17.62 4.64
C SER A 64 -15.91 -17.35 3.16
N GLU A 65 -14.63 -17.21 2.83
CA GLU A 65 -14.15 -16.70 1.55
C GLU A 65 -13.78 -17.83 0.59
N LEU A 66 -14.07 -17.60 -0.69
CA LEU A 66 -13.80 -18.56 -1.74
C LEU A 66 -12.34 -18.43 -2.23
N LEU A 67 -11.77 -19.55 -2.67
CA LEU A 67 -10.48 -19.57 -3.36
C LEU A 67 -10.64 -19.01 -4.78
N ASP A 68 -10.02 -17.87 -5.04
CA ASP A 68 -9.99 -17.23 -6.36
C ASP A 68 -8.99 -17.92 -7.30
N LEU A 69 -9.51 -18.59 -8.33
CA LEU A 69 -8.70 -19.29 -9.34
C LEU A 69 -8.84 -18.65 -10.71
N LEU A 70 -7.74 -18.54 -11.44
CA LEU A 70 -7.73 -18.14 -12.85
C LEU A 70 -7.68 -19.38 -13.73
N VAL A 71 -8.72 -19.60 -14.53
CA VAL A 71 -8.83 -20.73 -15.46
C VAL A 71 -8.83 -20.23 -16.91
N SER A 72 -8.35 -21.07 -17.83
CA SER A 72 -8.15 -20.67 -19.23
C SER A 72 -9.46 -20.42 -20.00
N ASN A 73 -10.53 -21.14 -19.70
CA ASN A 73 -11.81 -21.06 -20.43
C ASN A 73 -12.98 -21.67 -19.62
N GLU A 74 -14.19 -21.48 -20.13
CA GLU A 74 -15.44 -21.96 -19.50
C GLU A 74 -15.47 -23.49 -19.35
N GLY A 75 -14.88 -24.24 -20.28
CA GLY A 75 -14.82 -25.70 -20.22
C GLY A 75 -13.95 -26.25 -19.08
N ASN A 76 -13.04 -25.43 -18.55
CA ASN A 76 -12.22 -25.78 -17.39
C ASN A 76 -12.93 -25.52 -16.06
N ARG A 77 -14.09 -24.85 -16.04
CA ARG A 77 -14.82 -24.61 -14.80
C ARG A 77 -15.34 -25.90 -14.19
N ARG A 78 -15.34 -25.99 -12.86
CA ARG A 78 -15.87 -27.13 -12.10
C ARG A 78 -16.82 -26.66 -11.00
N PRO A 79 -17.93 -27.38 -10.74
CA PRO A 79 -18.84 -27.02 -9.66
C PRO A 79 -18.23 -27.37 -8.30
N ASP A 80 -17.75 -26.36 -7.57
CA ASP A 80 -17.34 -26.49 -6.17
C ASP A 80 -17.71 -25.21 -5.39
N LYS A 81 -18.22 -25.38 -4.17
CA LYS A 81 -18.73 -24.28 -3.33
C LYS A 81 -17.64 -23.44 -2.67
N ARG A 82 -16.39 -23.91 -2.68
CA ARG A 82 -15.21 -23.25 -2.12
C ARG A 82 -14.44 -22.45 -3.17
N LEU A 83 -14.80 -22.56 -4.45
CA LEU A 83 -14.02 -22.00 -5.56
C LEU A 83 -14.75 -20.85 -6.24
N LEU A 84 -14.02 -19.76 -6.49
CA LEU A 84 -14.44 -18.69 -7.39
C LEU A 84 -13.53 -18.69 -8.62
N GLN A 85 -14.08 -19.07 -9.78
CA GLN A 85 -13.29 -19.33 -11.00
C GLN A 85 -13.46 -18.22 -12.03
N HIS A 86 -12.36 -17.51 -12.27
CA HIS A 86 -12.26 -16.35 -13.15
C HIS A 86 -11.68 -16.71 -14.50
N ILE A 87 -12.14 -16.02 -15.54
CA ILE A 87 -11.65 -16.16 -16.91
C ILE A 87 -11.33 -14.76 -17.43
N LEU A 88 -10.20 -14.64 -18.11
CA LEU A 88 -9.83 -13.45 -18.88
C LEU A 88 -9.93 -13.78 -20.36
N SER A 89 -10.70 -12.99 -21.08
CA SER A 89 -10.95 -13.21 -22.51
C SER A 89 -9.78 -12.77 -23.41
N ALA A 90 -8.90 -11.90 -22.91
CA ALA A 90 -7.71 -11.47 -23.62
C ALA A 90 -6.51 -12.35 -23.24
N PRO A 91 -5.62 -12.69 -24.19
CA PRO A 91 -4.36 -13.36 -23.90
C PRO A 91 -3.56 -12.59 -22.85
N LEU A 92 -3.05 -13.28 -21.84
CA LEU A 92 -2.30 -12.64 -20.77
C LEU A 92 -1.00 -12.01 -21.30
N PRO A 93 -0.58 -10.84 -20.78
CA PRO A 93 0.74 -10.32 -21.07
C PRO A 93 1.83 -11.23 -20.49
N GLU A 94 3.06 -11.08 -20.99
CA GLU A 94 4.24 -11.73 -20.39
C GLU A 94 4.40 -11.28 -18.93
N GLY A 95 4.79 -12.22 -18.04
CA GLY A 95 4.94 -11.96 -16.61
C GLY A 95 3.62 -11.72 -15.85
N ALA A 96 2.47 -12.10 -16.41
CA ALA A 96 1.18 -11.99 -15.72
C ALA A 96 0.99 -13.06 -14.64
N ILE A 97 1.72 -14.18 -14.73
CA ILE A 97 1.72 -15.28 -13.78
C ILE A 97 3.16 -15.49 -13.28
N MET A 98 3.28 -15.88 -12.02
CA MET A 98 4.53 -16.25 -11.36
C MET A 98 4.38 -17.64 -10.76
N HIS A 99 5.49 -18.36 -10.69
CA HIS A 99 5.57 -19.63 -9.97
C HIS A 99 5.81 -19.36 -8.48
N VAL A 100 4.97 -19.98 -7.64
CA VAL A 100 5.02 -19.82 -6.18
C VAL A 100 5.84 -20.95 -5.58
N GLU A 101 5.34 -22.18 -5.70
CA GLU A 101 6.00 -23.40 -5.25
C GLU A 101 5.31 -24.61 -5.87
N ALA A 102 6.04 -25.72 -6.08
CA ALA A 102 5.50 -26.96 -6.61
C ALA A 102 4.60 -26.74 -7.86
N ASP A 103 3.34 -27.17 -7.81
CA ASP A 103 2.33 -26.97 -8.87
C ASP A 103 1.46 -25.71 -8.65
N ILE A 104 1.83 -24.83 -7.73
CA ILE A 104 1.09 -23.60 -7.38
C ILE A 104 1.72 -22.39 -8.07
N TYR A 105 0.88 -21.66 -8.78
CA TYR A 105 1.17 -20.43 -9.49
C TYR A 105 0.19 -19.36 -9.02
N ALA A 106 0.57 -18.10 -9.22
CA ALA A 106 -0.27 -16.96 -8.87
C ALA A 106 -0.19 -15.88 -9.94
N THR A 107 -1.22 -15.04 -10.06
CA THR A 107 -1.09 -13.80 -10.83
C THR A 107 -0.01 -12.92 -10.19
N SER A 108 0.86 -12.32 -11.02
CA SER A 108 1.90 -11.40 -10.54
C SER A 108 1.30 -10.23 -9.77
N PRO A 109 2.03 -9.55 -8.87
CA PRO A 109 1.42 -8.52 -8.02
C PRO A 109 0.77 -7.37 -8.79
N ALA A 110 1.35 -6.94 -9.91
CA ALA A 110 0.73 -5.95 -10.80
C ALA A 110 -0.58 -6.47 -11.44
N MET A 111 -0.61 -7.74 -11.85
CA MET A 111 -1.80 -8.37 -12.41
C MET A 111 -2.89 -8.57 -11.35
N THR A 112 -2.51 -9.03 -10.16
CA THR A 112 -3.37 -9.16 -8.98
C THR A 112 -4.00 -7.82 -8.60
N ALA A 113 -3.22 -6.73 -8.60
CA ALA A 113 -3.73 -5.40 -8.32
C ALA A 113 -4.79 -4.94 -9.33
N MET A 114 -4.57 -5.22 -10.63
CA MET A 114 -5.56 -4.95 -11.66
C MET A 114 -6.84 -5.74 -11.40
N LEU A 115 -6.74 -7.03 -11.10
CA LEU A 115 -7.89 -7.90 -10.86
C LEU A 115 -8.71 -7.46 -9.63
N CYS A 116 -8.05 -7.15 -8.51
CA CYS A 116 -8.70 -6.63 -7.29
C CYS A 116 -9.32 -5.24 -7.48
N SER A 117 -8.86 -4.45 -8.45
CA SER A 117 -9.38 -3.10 -8.71
C SER A 117 -10.66 -3.05 -9.54
N LYS A 118 -11.20 -4.20 -9.96
CA LYS A 118 -12.36 -4.27 -10.84
C LYS A 118 -13.56 -3.57 -10.18
N ASN A 119 -14.07 -2.51 -10.82
CA ASN A 119 -15.17 -1.68 -10.31
C ASN A 119 -14.88 -0.97 -8.98
N GLU A 120 -13.62 -0.94 -8.54
CA GLU A 120 -13.21 -0.25 -7.31
C GLU A 120 -12.98 1.24 -7.52
N SER A 121 -13.01 1.99 -6.42
CA SER A 121 -12.70 3.42 -6.44
C SER A 121 -11.22 3.68 -6.76
N VAL A 122 -10.92 4.85 -7.35
CA VAL A 122 -9.53 5.29 -7.58
C VAL A 122 -8.74 5.35 -6.27
N ALA A 123 -9.39 5.77 -5.18
CA ALA A 123 -8.76 5.92 -3.86
C ALA A 123 -8.35 4.56 -3.27
N LYS A 124 -9.29 3.60 -3.18
CA LYS A 124 -8.99 2.24 -2.69
C LYS A 124 -7.93 1.56 -3.55
N THR A 125 -8.07 1.69 -4.87
CA THR A 125 -7.09 1.15 -5.81
C THR A 125 -5.72 1.78 -5.60
N LEU A 126 -5.63 3.10 -5.44
CA LEU A 126 -4.37 3.78 -5.17
C LEU A 126 -3.71 3.24 -3.90
N MET A 127 -4.47 3.04 -2.81
CA MET A 127 -3.90 2.49 -1.57
C MET A 127 -3.31 1.08 -1.76
N LEU A 128 -3.98 0.21 -2.50
CA LEU A 128 -3.44 -1.10 -2.88
C LEU A 128 -2.15 -0.96 -3.68
N LEU A 129 -2.10 -0.05 -4.66
CA LEU A 129 -0.88 0.16 -5.45
C LEU A 129 0.27 0.66 -4.57
N MET A 130 0.02 1.65 -3.70
CA MET A 130 1.02 2.21 -2.80
C MET A 130 1.61 1.15 -1.86
N GLU A 131 0.81 0.18 -1.40
CA GLU A 131 1.30 -0.96 -0.62
C GLU A 131 2.23 -1.86 -1.44
N LEU A 132 1.86 -2.18 -2.68
CA LEU A 132 2.61 -3.11 -3.52
C LEU A 132 3.93 -2.51 -4.07
N VAL A 133 4.00 -1.19 -4.26
CA VAL A 133 5.23 -0.48 -4.65
C VAL A 133 5.97 0.16 -3.46
N GLY A 134 5.39 0.05 -2.27
CA GLY A 134 5.97 0.54 -1.02
C GLY A 134 6.83 -0.51 -0.35
N THR A 135 7.57 -0.08 0.68
CA THR A 135 8.41 -0.96 1.50
C THR A 135 7.68 -1.50 2.73
N TYR A 136 6.36 -1.68 2.62
CA TYR A 136 5.52 -2.28 3.65
C TYR A 136 4.46 -3.21 3.05
N SER A 137 3.96 -4.12 3.87
CA SER A 137 2.81 -4.96 3.55
C SER A 137 1.80 -4.91 4.70
N LEU A 138 0.51 -4.87 4.36
CA LEU A 138 -0.53 -5.14 5.34
C LEU A 138 -0.54 -6.64 5.68
N PRO A 139 -1.03 -7.04 6.87
CA PRO A 139 -1.21 -8.44 7.17
C PRO A 139 -2.19 -9.12 6.23
N PRO A 140 -2.02 -10.43 5.95
CA PRO A 140 -2.94 -11.19 5.11
C PRO A 140 -4.40 -11.06 5.53
N GLY A 141 -4.67 -11.10 6.85
CA GLY A 141 -6.01 -10.96 7.42
C GLY A 141 -6.69 -9.61 7.18
N ALA A 142 -5.98 -8.59 6.70
CA ALA A 142 -6.58 -7.32 6.30
C ALA A 142 -7.28 -7.39 4.92
N THR A 143 -7.04 -8.44 4.13
CA THR A 143 -7.46 -8.52 2.72
C THR A 143 -8.96 -8.46 2.53
N TYR A 144 -9.69 -9.38 3.16
CA TYR A 144 -11.14 -9.46 3.00
C TYR A 144 -11.91 -8.34 3.71
N PRO A 145 -11.56 -7.92 4.94
CA PRO A 145 -12.16 -6.73 5.54
C PRO A 145 -12.07 -5.50 4.63
N ILE A 146 -10.90 -5.21 4.04
CA ILE A 146 -10.73 -4.07 3.12
C ILE A 146 -11.55 -4.27 1.83
N ALA A 147 -11.60 -5.50 1.30
CA ALA A 147 -12.39 -5.81 0.11
C ALA A 147 -13.89 -5.54 0.34
N HIS A 148 -14.39 -5.79 1.55
CA HIS A 148 -15.80 -5.61 1.93
C HIS A 148 -16.12 -4.24 2.56
N ASP A 149 -15.20 -3.27 2.46
CA ASP A 149 -15.34 -1.94 3.08
C ASP A 149 -15.49 -1.96 4.63
N ASP A 150 -14.99 -3.02 5.26
CA ASP A 150 -14.97 -3.21 6.70
C ASP A 150 -13.71 -2.59 7.36
N ILE A 151 -13.78 -2.36 8.67
CA ILE A 151 -12.68 -1.81 9.47
C ILE A 151 -11.74 -2.93 9.90
N TRP A 152 -10.43 -2.68 9.79
CA TRP A 152 -9.36 -3.55 10.22
C TRP A 152 -8.15 -2.75 10.74
N PRO A 153 -7.51 -3.16 11.86
CA PRO A 153 -7.82 -4.33 12.69
C PRO A 153 -9.09 -4.13 13.54
N LYS A 154 -9.82 -5.22 13.82
CA LYS A 154 -10.92 -5.21 14.81
C LYS A 154 -10.32 -5.10 16.20
N GLY A 155 -10.88 -4.21 17.05
CA GLY A 155 -10.27 -3.75 18.32
C GLY A 155 -9.86 -4.83 19.33
N ASP A 156 -10.33 -6.06 19.18
CA ASP A 156 -10.24 -7.09 20.22
C ASP A 156 -9.48 -8.37 19.80
N GLY A 157 -8.85 -8.41 18.61
CA GLY A 157 -8.50 -9.68 17.97
C GLY A 157 -7.05 -9.95 17.58
N TYR A 158 -6.12 -9.01 17.73
CA TYR A 158 -4.73 -9.25 17.36
C TYR A 158 -3.87 -9.48 18.60
N GLU A 159 -3.59 -10.76 18.89
CA GLU A 159 -2.41 -11.12 19.67
C GLU A 159 -1.19 -10.49 18.98
N ALA A 160 -0.46 -9.65 19.70
CA ALA A 160 0.72 -8.99 19.19
C ALA A 160 1.77 -10.05 18.83
N THR A 161 1.80 -10.48 17.57
CA THR A 161 2.91 -11.28 17.05
C THR A 161 4.15 -10.41 17.11
N GLY A 162 5.24 -10.91 17.69
CA GLY A 162 6.49 -10.19 17.92
C GLY A 162 7.20 -9.63 16.68
N ASP A 163 6.63 -9.83 15.48
CA ASP A 163 7.17 -9.41 14.18
C ASP A 163 6.60 -8.06 13.68
N LEU A 164 5.78 -7.36 14.46
CA LEU A 164 5.34 -6.01 14.11
C LEU A 164 6.49 -5.02 14.38
N ASP A 165 6.96 -4.29 13.36
CA ASP A 165 8.12 -3.36 13.41
C ASP A 165 7.94 -2.16 14.36
N CYS A 166 6.79 -2.04 15.01
CA CYS A 166 6.49 -1.00 15.96
C CYS A 166 6.79 -1.41 17.43
N LEU A 167 7.61 -2.43 17.63
CA LEU A 167 8.18 -2.83 18.92
C LEU A 167 9.50 -2.10 19.19
N GLY A 168 9.42 -0.92 19.79
CA GLY A 168 10.48 -0.49 20.70
C GLY A 168 10.57 -1.50 21.85
N ASN A 169 11.77 -2.03 22.11
CA ASN A 169 12.03 -3.00 23.20
C ASN A 169 11.41 -2.56 24.53
N GLN A 170 10.44 -3.30 25.08
CA GLN A 170 10.09 -3.25 26.53
C GLN A 170 9.16 -4.37 27.03
N SER A 171 9.25 -4.60 28.35
CA SER A 171 8.82 -5.76 29.14
C SER A 171 7.32 -5.92 29.38
N ALA A 172 6.92 -7.18 29.64
CA ALA A 172 5.57 -7.73 29.67
C ALA A 172 4.58 -7.24 30.76
N ALA A 173 4.80 -6.11 31.43
CA ALA A 173 4.00 -5.73 32.61
C ALA A 173 2.93 -4.63 32.38
N GLU A 174 2.78 -4.07 31.19
CA GLU A 174 1.82 -2.97 30.90
C GLU A 174 0.86 -3.32 29.75
N GLN A 175 0.26 -4.51 29.80
CA GLN A 175 -0.52 -5.12 28.70
C GLN A 175 -2.03 -4.88 28.72
N GLN A 176 -2.56 -3.88 29.42
CA GLN A 176 -4.02 -3.68 29.48
C GLN A 176 -4.44 -2.30 28.98
N ASN A 177 -5.09 -2.31 27.80
CA ASN A 177 -6.20 -1.42 27.39
C ASN A 177 -5.96 -0.09 26.65
N GLU A 178 -4.99 0.00 25.73
CA GLU A 178 -5.08 1.00 24.63
C GLU A 178 -4.76 0.36 23.28
N THR A 179 -5.55 0.68 22.25
CA THR A 179 -5.41 0.17 20.88
C THR A 179 -4.04 0.59 20.31
N ARG A 180 -3.07 -0.31 20.46
CA ARG A 180 -1.63 -0.01 20.32
C ARG A 180 -1.23 0.51 18.93
N TYR A 181 -1.99 0.23 17.86
CA TYR A 181 -1.70 0.70 16.51
C TYR A 181 -2.98 1.05 15.73
N GLU A 182 -2.96 2.19 15.00
CA GLU A 182 -4.06 2.54 14.10
C GLU A 182 -4.14 1.58 12.90
N GLN A 183 -2.98 1.10 12.43
CA GLN A 183 -2.91 0.12 11.36
C GLN A 183 -1.64 -0.75 11.43
N ALA A 184 -1.82 -2.05 11.67
CA ALA A 184 -0.72 -3.01 11.67
C ALA A 184 -0.17 -3.24 10.25
N HIS A 185 1.15 -3.35 10.14
CA HIS A 185 1.89 -3.56 8.90
C HIS A 185 3.31 -4.12 9.19
N TYR A 186 3.98 -4.60 8.16
CA TYR A 186 5.34 -5.16 8.22
C TYR A 186 6.24 -4.48 7.20
N LYS A 187 7.52 -4.24 7.52
CA LYS A 187 8.53 -3.80 6.57
C LYS A 187 8.93 -4.95 5.64
N CYS A 188 9.01 -4.65 4.34
CA CYS A 188 9.41 -5.60 3.32
C CYS A 188 9.80 -4.88 2.03
N ASP A 189 10.44 -5.58 1.10
CA ASP A 189 10.69 -5.07 -0.24
C ASP A 189 9.38 -4.90 -1.03
N PRO A 190 9.34 -4.00 -2.02
CA PRO A 190 8.22 -3.86 -2.94
C PRO A 190 7.85 -5.18 -3.60
N ALA A 191 6.55 -5.44 -3.76
CA ALA A 191 6.04 -6.60 -4.49
C ALA A 191 6.18 -6.43 -6.01
N THR A 192 6.16 -5.19 -6.48
CA THR A 192 6.20 -4.83 -7.90
C THR A 192 6.74 -3.42 -8.08
N THR A 193 6.93 -3.02 -9.33
CA THR A 193 7.44 -1.71 -9.73
C THR A 193 6.36 -0.86 -10.41
N ILE A 194 6.61 0.45 -10.55
CA ILE A 194 5.72 1.34 -11.29
C ILE A 194 5.68 0.93 -12.77
N GLU A 195 6.81 0.50 -13.32
CA GLU A 195 6.97 0.07 -14.71
C GLU A 195 6.09 -1.15 -15.04
N GLU A 196 6.04 -2.13 -14.14
CA GLU A 196 5.17 -3.31 -14.26
C GLU A 196 3.69 -2.95 -14.15
N LEU A 197 3.33 -2.06 -13.21
CA LEU A 197 1.97 -1.54 -13.09
C LEU A 197 1.53 -0.79 -14.37
N GLU A 198 2.42 0.00 -14.96
CA GLU A 198 2.16 0.68 -16.24
C GLU A 198 2.00 -0.31 -17.39
N ALA A 199 2.79 -1.39 -17.42
CA ALA A 199 2.65 -2.47 -18.40
C ALA A 199 1.27 -3.14 -18.30
N VAL A 200 0.84 -3.51 -17.09
CA VAL A 200 -0.50 -4.07 -16.87
C VAL A 200 -1.60 -3.05 -17.16
N ALA A 201 -1.40 -1.76 -16.85
CA ALA A 201 -2.37 -0.71 -17.16
C ALA A 201 -2.58 -0.53 -18.67
N ARG A 202 -1.54 -0.80 -19.50
CA ARG A 202 -1.67 -0.84 -20.95
C ARG A 202 -2.52 -2.04 -21.40
N PHE A 203 -2.46 -3.17 -20.71
CA PHE A 203 -3.29 -4.35 -20.98
C PHE A 203 -4.76 -4.17 -20.53
N ALA A 204 -4.99 -3.49 -19.41
CA ALA A 204 -6.29 -3.31 -18.77
C ALA A 204 -7.27 -2.40 -19.55
N LYS A 205 -7.76 -2.79 -20.73
CA LYS A 205 -8.59 -1.90 -21.59
C LYS A 205 -10.04 -1.72 -21.16
N SER A 206 -10.62 -2.67 -20.42
CA SER A 206 -12.01 -2.61 -19.97
C SER A 206 -12.31 -1.33 -19.17
N SER A 207 -13.54 -0.81 -19.29
CA SER A 207 -14.02 0.29 -18.46
C SER A 207 -14.02 -0.05 -16.97
N SER A 208 -14.19 -1.33 -16.61
CA SER A 208 -14.12 -1.83 -15.23
C SER A 208 -12.78 -1.60 -14.54
N TYR A 209 -11.70 -1.36 -15.30
CA TYR A 209 -10.35 -1.08 -14.80
C TYR A 209 -9.93 0.40 -15.01
N ALA A 210 -10.89 1.30 -15.22
CA ALA A 210 -10.59 2.73 -15.36
C ALA A 210 -9.96 3.33 -14.10
N SER A 211 -10.36 2.85 -12.92
CA SER A 211 -9.78 3.21 -11.62
C SER A 211 -8.32 2.81 -11.53
N PHE A 212 -7.98 1.56 -11.89
CA PHE A 212 -6.60 1.06 -11.98
C PHE A 212 -5.70 1.94 -12.84
N ARG A 213 -6.08 2.16 -14.10
CA ARG A 213 -5.29 3.00 -15.02
C ARG A 213 -5.11 4.43 -14.51
N THR A 214 -6.06 4.93 -13.72
CA THR A 214 -5.98 6.24 -13.09
C THR A 214 -5.06 6.22 -11.87
N ALA A 215 -5.20 5.22 -11.01
CA ALA A 215 -4.40 5.02 -9.81
C ALA A 215 -2.92 4.81 -10.14
N VAL A 216 -2.58 4.06 -11.20
CA VAL A 216 -1.19 3.87 -11.64
C VAL A 216 -0.49 5.21 -11.94
N LYS A 217 -1.22 6.18 -12.52
CA LYS A 217 -0.66 7.53 -12.79
C LYS A 217 -0.41 8.34 -11.50
N LEU A 218 -1.11 8.01 -10.43
CA LEU A 218 -1.03 8.68 -9.14
C LEU A 218 -0.03 7.99 -8.20
N ALA A 219 0.17 6.69 -8.33
CA ALA A 219 1.02 5.88 -7.47
C ALA A 219 2.47 6.35 -7.50
N ARG A 220 3.16 6.21 -6.37
CA ARG A 220 4.59 6.47 -6.21
C ARG A 220 5.19 5.36 -5.35
N ALA A 221 6.36 4.90 -5.75
CA ALA A 221 7.11 3.90 -5.00
C ALA A 221 7.73 4.50 -3.73
N GLY A 222 8.08 3.63 -2.79
CA GLY A 222 8.91 3.98 -1.63
C GLY A 222 8.17 4.53 -0.42
N SER A 223 6.83 4.42 -0.34
CA SER A 223 6.13 4.61 0.94
C SER A 223 6.51 3.51 1.92
N ALA A 224 6.83 3.85 3.17
CA ALA A 224 7.28 2.90 4.19
C ALA A 224 6.17 2.50 5.16
N SER A 225 5.00 3.14 5.10
CA SER A 225 3.86 2.80 5.96
C SER A 225 2.50 3.12 5.31
N PRO A 226 1.40 2.51 5.79
CA PRO A 226 0.05 2.87 5.35
C PRO A 226 -0.28 4.35 5.57
N ALA A 227 0.23 4.94 6.66
CA ALA A 227 0.01 6.33 7.01
C ALA A 227 0.73 7.30 6.05
N GLU A 228 1.97 7.00 5.66
CA GLU A 228 2.69 7.75 4.63
C GLU A 228 1.97 7.67 3.28
N SER A 229 1.51 6.47 2.88
CA SER A 229 0.73 6.30 1.66
C SER A 229 -0.54 7.14 1.67
N LEU A 230 -1.24 7.18 2.81
CA LEU A 230 -2.43 8.01 3.02
C LEU A 230 -2.09 9.51 2.96
N MET A 231 -1.02 9.94 3.62
CA MET A 231 -0.54 11.32 3.65
C MET A 231 -0.15 11.80 2.24
N PHE A 232 0.61 11.00 1.51
CA PHE A 232 0.93 11.25 0.10
C PHE A 232 -0.33 11.35 -0.75
N ALA A 233 -1.26 10.41 -0.61
CA ALA A 233 -2.47 10.38 -1.43
C ALA A 233 -3.43 11.55 -1.14
N VAL A 234 -3.54 12.00 0.11
CA VAL A 234 -4.41 13.14 0.45
C VAL A 234 -3.76 14.49 0.09
N LEU A 235 -2.49 14.70 0.39
CA LEU A 235 -1.79 15.96 0.08
C LEU A 235 -1.46 16.07 -1.42
N GLY A 236 -1.05 14.97 -2.03
CA GLY A 236 -0.50 14.92 -3.38
C GLY A 236 -1.54 14.87 -4.50
N ALA A 237 -2.61 14.08 -4.33
CA ALA A 237 -3.53 13.79 -5.42
C ALA A 237 -4.20 15.07 -5.98
N PRO A 238 -4.53 15.11 -7.29
CA PRO A 238 -5.21 16.25 -7.88
C PRO A 238 -6.53 16.62 -7.19
N MET A 239 -6.80 17.92 -7.12
CA MET A 239 -8.03 18.50 -6.56
C MET A 239 -9.33 17.91 -7.15
N ARG A 240 -9.32 17.46 -8.42
CA ARG A 240 -10.48 16.80 -9.03
C ARG A 240 -10.90 15.49 -8.34
N PHE A 241 -10.00 14.84 -7.62
CA PHE A 241 -10.29 13.65 -6.82
C PHE A 241 -10.67 14.02 -5.38
N GLY A 242 -10.15 15.14 -4.86
CA GLY A 242 -10.32 15.56 -3.47
C GLY A 242 -9.00 15.67 -2.70
N GLY A 243 -7.85 15.42 -3.34
CA GLY A 243 -6.53 15.69 -2.74
C GLY A 243 -6.06 17.12 -2.96
N PHE A 244 -5.02 17.56 -2.24
CA PHE A 244 -4.60 18.97 -2.23
C PHE A 244 -3.70 19.42 -3.40
N GLY A 245 -3.36 18.51 -4.31
CA GLY A 245 -2.65 18.82 -5.55
C GLY A 245 -1.16 19.10 -5.39
N CYS A 246 -0.55 18.75 -4.26
CA CYS A 246 0.85 19.08 -3.97
C CYS A 246 1.85 18.33 -4.90
N CYS A 247 1.45 17.22 -5.53
CA CYS A 247 2.27 16.58 -6.57
C CYS A 247 2.43 17.44 -7.84
N SER A 248 1.62 18.48 -8.02
CA SER A 248 1.74 19.43 -9.14
C SER A 248 2.65 20.62 -8.82
N LEU A 249 3.22 20.68 -7.60
CA LEU A 249 4.15 21.74 -7.24
C LEU A 249 5.46 21.60 -8.04
N PRO A 250 6.26 22.68 -8.17
CA PRO A 250 7.53 22.64 -8.89
C PRO A 250 8.50 21.57 -8.34
N MET A 251 9.56 21.29 -9.10
CA MET A 251 10.61 20.34 -8.72
C MET A 251 10.12 18.91 -8.43
N GLY A 252 9.09 18.45 -9.15
CA GLY A 252 8.59 17.08 -9.04
C GLY A 252 7.56 16.85 -7.92
N GLY A 253 7.17 17.89 -7.17
CA GLY A 253 6.08 17.81 -6.22
C GLY A 253 6.47 17.17 -4.89
N LEU A 254 5.89 16.02 -4.57
CA LEU A 254 6.10 15.28 -3.33
C LEU A 254 6.93 14.01 -3.58
N LEU A 255 7.93 13.78 -2.73
CA LEU A 255 8.84 12.63 -2.76
C LEU A 255 8.72 11.85 -1.44
N LEU A 256 8.47 10.54 -1.54
CA LEU A 256 8.37 9.64 -0.39
C LEU A 256 9.75 9.13 0.03
N ASN A 257 9.98 9.01 1.34
CA ASN A 257 11.21 8.48 1.95
C ASN A 257 12.48 9.02 1.27
N HIS A 258 12.51 10.32 1.00
CA HIS A 258 13.60 10.94 0.26
C HIS A 258 14.83 11.09 1.16
N ARG A 259 15.98 10.56 0.73
CA ARG A 259 17.24 10.71 1.43
C ARG A 259 17.86 12.07 1.14
N ILE A 260 18.21 12.79 2.21
CA ILE A 260 18.93 14.07 2.16
C ILE A 260 20.24 13.88 2.90
N ASP A 261 21.34 13.85 2.14
CA ASP A 261 22.69 13.84 2.71
C ASP A 261 23.04 15.23 3.25
N PHE A 262 23.55 15.28 4.47
CA PHE A 262 23.87 16.51 5.17
C PHE A 262 25.22 17.07 4.74
N ASP A 263 25.27 18.40 4.56
CA ASP A 263 26.53 19.11 4.39
C ASP A 263 27.29 19.25 5.74
N THR A 264 28.49 19.84 5.71
CA THR A 264 29.30 20.00 6.92
C THR A 264 28.59 20.80 8.01
N LEU A 265 27.80 21.82 7.65
CA LEU A 265 27.08 22.63 8.63
C LEU A 265 25.97 21.81 9.28
N ALA A 266 25.19 21.08 8.48
CA ALA A 266 24.11 20.22 8.96
C ALA A 266 24.62 19.04 9.79
N VAL A 267 25.74 18.42 9.43
CA VAL A 267 26.41 17.39 10.24
C VAL A 267 26.81 17.94 11.60
N ASN A 268 27.40 19.15 11.65
CA ASN A 268 27.78 19.78 12.91
C ASN A 268 26.56 20.13 13.77
N MET A 269 25.48 20.63 13.16
CA MET A 269 24.24 20.97 13.86
C MET A 269 23.42 19.77 14.33
N SER A 270 23.60 18.62 13.69
CA SER A 270 22.91 17.36 14.02
C SER A 270 23.74 16.43 14.90
N SER A 271 24.82 16.92 15.51
CA SER A 271 25.72 16.12 16.36
C SER A 271 26.30 14.89 15.66
N GLY A 272 26.66 15.03 14.38
CA GLY A 272 27.35 13.99 13.60
C GLY A 272 26.45 13.09 12.74
N ILE A 273 25.14 13.34 12.69
CA ILE A 273 24.25 12.61 11.77
C ILE A 273 24.60 12.99 10.33
N LEU A 274 24.69 11.99 9.44
CA LEU A 274 25.18 12.19 8.07
C LEU A 274 24.06 12.41 7.05
N TYR A 275 22.83 12.00 7.35
CA TYR A 275 21.69 12.13 6.46
C TYR A 275 20.37 12.02 7.23
N ALA A 276 19.28 12.43 6.59
CA ALA A 276 17.92 12.18 7.02
C ALA A 276 17.12 11.49 5.89
N ILE A 277 16.18 10.62 6.27
CA ILE A 277 15.13 10.13 5.38
C ILE A 277 13.87 10.91 5.71
N CYS A 278 13.32 11.62 4.73
CA CYS A 278 12.13 12.45 4.85
C CYS A 278 10.89 11.67 4.41
N ASP A 279 9.90 11.52 5.28
CA ASP A 279 8.67 10.76 5.00
C ASP A 279 7.99 11.27 3.72
N LEU A 280 7.81 12.59 3.63
CA LEU A 280 7.14 13.23 2.51
C LEU A 280 7.72 14.62 2.23
N TYR A 281 8.80 14.62 1.49
CA TYR A 281 9.57 15.81 1.13
C TYR A 281 8.96 16.54 -0.07
N CYS A 282 8.80 17.85 0.05
CA CYS A 282 8.48 18.76 -1.04
C CYS A 282 9.70 19.66 -1.33
N PRO A 283 10.51 19.35 -2.36
CA PRO A 283 11.73 20.09 -2.66
C PRO A 283 11.50 21.58 -2.90
N ALA A 284 10.47 21.93 -3.69
CA ALA A 284 10.19 23.31 -4.02
C ALA A 284 9.73 24.15 -2.82
N ALA A 285 9.17 23.52 -1.79
CA ALA A 285 8.75 24.20 -0.57
C ALA A 285 9.86 24.21 0.50
N GLY A 286 10.88 23.36 0.37
CA GLY A 286 11.83 23.08 1.45
C GLY A 286 11.12 22.54 2.69
N VAL A 287 10.14 21.64 2.51
CA VAL A 287 9.32 21.10 3.61
C VAL A 287 9.38 19.59 3.61
N ASP A 288 9.56 19.00 4.78
CA ASP A 288 9.31 17.58 5.04
C ASP A 288 8.06 17.45 5.92
N ASN A 289 7.07 16.66 5.48
CA ASN A 289 5.89 16.37 6.29
C ASN A 289 6.08 14.99 6.92
N GLU A 290 6.31 14.94 8.23
CA GLU A 290 6.54 13.70 8.97
C GLU A 290 5.26 13.21 9.63
N TYR A 291 4.94 11.92 9.48
CA TYR A 291 3.81 11.34 10.19
C TYR A 291 4.24 10.88 11.57
N ASN A 292 3.55 11.36 12.61
CA ASN A 292 3.77 10.90 13.97
C ASN A 292 2.56 10.11 14.49
N GLY A 293 2.76 8.81 14.69
CA GLY A 293 1.79 7.88 15.27
C GLY A 293 1.73 7.91 16.80
N ILE A 294 1.41 6.77 17.43
CA ILE A 294 1.44 6.60 18.88
C ILE A 294 2.81 6.01 19.26
N GLY A 295 3.77 6.88 19.58
CA GLY A 295 5.08 6.49 20.08
C GLY A 295 5.27 6.93 21.54
N HIS A 296 5.28 5.98 22.48
CA HIS A 296 5.95 6.20 23.78
C HIS A 296 7.46 6.05 23.59
N GLU A 297 8.06 7.04 22.94
CA GLU A 297 9.49 7.02 22.69
C GLU A 297 10.28 7.28 23.96
N LEU A 298 11.30 6.45 24.18
CA LEU A 298 12.33 6.69 25.18
C LEU A 298 13.02 8.03 24.93
N GLN A 299 13.44 8.72 25.98
CA GLN A 299 14.01 10.07 25.90
C GLN A 299 15.20 10.18 24.93
N ASN A 300 15.97 9.10 24.73
CA ASN A 300 17.09 9.07 23.80
C ASN A 300 16.67 9.14 22.32
N ALA A 301 15.52 8.55 21.95
CA ALA A 301 14.99 8.63 20.58
C ALA A 301 14.59 10.08 20.25
N ARG A 302 13.92 10.76 21.19
CA ARG A 302 13.55 12.18 21.05
C ARG A 302 14.75 13.11 20.84
N ILE A 303 15.87 12.83 21.53
CA ILE A 303 17.10 13.62 21.36
C ILE A 303 17.70 13.37 19.97
N HIS A 304 17.75 12.12 19.53
CA HIS A 304 18.25 11.77 18.21
C HIS A 304 17.42 12.42 17.09
N ASP A 305 16.09 12.40 17.20
CA ASP A 305 15.20 13.03 16.23
C ASP A 305 15.30 14.57 16.27
N GLY A 306 15.43 15.14 17.47
CA GLY A 306 15.73 16.56 17.64
C GLY A 306 17.02 16.99 16.93
N ASN A 307 18.07 16.18 17.05
CA ASN A 307 19.35 16.41 16.39
C ASN A 307 19.24 16.26 14.86
N ARG A 308 18.56 15.23 14.37
CA ARG A 308 18.28 15.05 12.93
C ARG A 308 17.54 16.26 12.37
N ASN A 309 16.53 16.75 13.09
CA ASN A 309 15.74 17.91 12.70
C ASN A 309 16.55 19.22 12.68
N ASN A 310 17.57 19.35 13.54
CA ASN A 310 18.49 20.49 13.48
C ASN A 310 19.35 20.46 12.21
N GLY A 311 19.77 19.27 11.76
CA GLY A 311 20.47 19.10 10.48
C GLY A 311 19.60 19.50 9.29
N LEU A 312 18.35 19.03 9.23
CA LEU A 312 17.39 19.43 8.18
C LEU A 312 17.16 20.96 8.17
N LYS A 313 16.99 21.58 9.34
CA LYS A 313 16.85 23.04 9.45
C LYS A 313 18.08 23.79 8.94
N ALA A 314 19.29 23.26 9.19
CA ALA A 314 20.53 23.84 8.68
C ALA A 314 20.59 23.82 7.13
N MET A 315 20.00 22.79 6.52
CA MET A 315 19.82 22.68 5.07
C MET A 315 18.67 23.55 4.52
N GLY A 316 18.03 24.37 5.36
CA GLY A 316 16.86 25.18 4.99
C GLY A 316 15.57 24.39 4.85
N ILE A 317 15.50 23.18 5.41
CA ILE A 317 14.32 22.31 5.32
C ILE A 317 13.50 22.42 6.61
N HIS A 318 12.22 22.71 6.45
CA HIS A 318 11.25 22.81 7.52
C HIS A 318 10.55 21.46 7.73
N VAL A 319 10.70 20.89 8.92
CA VAL A 319 9.98 19.68 9.32
C VAL A 319 8.62 20.07 9.90
N LEU A 320 7.55 19.56 9.30
CA LEU A 320 6.16 19.73 9.71
C LEU A 320 5.60 18.37 10.15
N VAL A 321 5.35 18.21 11.44
CA VAL A 321 4.83 16.95 11.98
C VAL A 321 3.29 16.94 11.86
N ILE A 322 2.74 15.87 11.29
CA ILE A 322 1.31 15.60 11.19
C ILE A 322 0.95 14.43 12.10
N ASN A 323 0.20 14.72 13.15
CA ASN A 323 -0.23 13.70 14.11
C ASN A 323 -1.46 12.93 13.60
N ARG A 324 -1.73 11.77 14.21
CA ARG A 324 -2.90 10.91 13.95
C ARG A 324 -4.24 11.65 13.79
N ASP A 325 -4.57 12.56 14.71
CA ASP A 325 -5.85 13.26 14.66
C ASP A 325 -5.91 14.29 13.53
N GLN A 326 -4.77 14.92 13.22
CA GLN A 326 -4.68 15.84 12.08
C GLN A 326 -4.81 15.10 10.75
N MET A 327 -4.37 13.84 10.66
CA MET A 327 -4.60 12.99 9.49
C MET A 327 -6.09 12.69 9.21
N LYS A 328 -6.97 12.96 10.19
CA LYS A 328 -8.43 12.83 10.07
C LYS A 328 -9.13 14.17 9.84
N ASP A 329 -8.42 15.28 10.06
CA ASP A 329 -8.95 16.63 9.95
C ASP A 329 -8.59 17.27 8.61
N LEU A 330 -9.59 17.39 7.74
CA LEU A 330 -9.44 18.03 6.43
C LEU A 330 -9.04 19.52 6.50
N VAL A 331 -9.36 20.23 7.58
CA VAL A 331 -8.96 21.62 7.78
C VAL A 331 -7.49 21.69 8.16
N ALA A 332 -7.04 20.78 9.03
CA ALA A 332 -5.62 20.66 9.38
C ALA A 332 -4.77 20.30 8.15
N LEU A 333 -5.13 19.23 7.43
CA LEU A 333 -4.44 18.80 6.21
C LEU A 333 -4.39 19.91 5.14
N GLU A 334 -5.46 20.69 5.03
CA GLU A 334 -5.49 21.84 4.14
C GLU A 334 -4.47 22.91 4.55
N ALA A 335 -4.30 23.18 5.85
CA ALA A 335 -3.31 24.15 6.33
C ALA A 335 -1.88 23.73 6.00
N PHE A 336 -1.54 22.44 6.10
CA PHE A 336 -0.26 21.88 5.64
C PHE A 336 -0.08 22.09 4.12
N ALA A 337 -1.10 21.77 3.33
CA ALA A 337 -1.06 21.97 1.89
C ALA A 337 -0.93 23.45 1.48
N GLN A 338 -1.67 24.34 2.12
CA GLN A 338 -1.59 25.79 1.89
C GLN A 338 -0.20 26.32 2.25
N THR A 339 0.42 25.80 3.30
CA THR A 339 1.79 26.15 3.70
C THR A 339 2.78 25.78 2.61
N MET A 340 2.73 24.55 2.09
CA MET A 340 3.59 24.14 0.96
C MET A 340 3.38 25.02 -0.26
N HIS A 341 2.13 25.26 -0.67
CA HIS A 341 1.82 26.14 -1.79
C HIS A 341 2.39 27.56 -1.60
N ARG A 342 2.20 28.14 -0.41
CA ARG A 342 2.71 29.47 -0.07
C ARG A 342 4.24 29.53 -0.19
N LEU A 343 4.95 28.54 0.33
CA LEU A 343 6.42 28.49 0.30
C LEU A 343 6.97 28.32 -1.12
N THR A 344 6.26 27.59 -1.99
CA THR A 344 6.62 27.50 -3.43
C THR A 344 6.28 28.75 -4.25
N GLY A 345 5.59 29.75 -3.67
CA GLY A 345 5.06 30.90 -4.40
C GLY A 345 3.86 30.57 -5.31
N VAL A 346 3.33 29.34 -5.27
CA VAL A 346 2.16 28.94 -6.05
C VAL A 346 0.88 29.26 -5.28
N ARG A 347 -0.07 29.93 -5.92
CA ARG A 347 -1.34 30.27 -5.24
C ARG A 347 -2.24 29.04 -5.10
N PHE A 348 -2.53 28.66 -3.86
CA PHE A 348 -3.56 27.66 -3.54
C PHE A 348 -4.96 28.18 -3.91
N ARG A 349 -5.67 27.48 -4.81
CA ARG A 349 -7.04 27.83 -5.21
C ARG A 349 -7.87 26.61 -5.56
N TYR A 350 -9.07 26.53 -5.01
CA TYR A 350 -10.09 25.63 -5.50
C TYR A 350 -10.66 26.12 -6.82
N ARG A 351 -10.52 25.32 -7.87
CA ARG A 351 -11.07 25.59 -9.21
C ARG A 351 -12.43 24.92 -9.46
N ILE A 352 -12.97 24.21 -8.47
CA ILE A 352 -14.23 23.45 -8.56
C ILE A 352 -15.13 23.74 -7.36
N LYS A 353 -16.45 23.73 -7.57
CA LYS A 353 -17.46 23.84 -6.50
C LYS A 353 -17.59 22.52 -5.73
N GLY A 354 -18.07 22.59 -4.48
CA GLY A 354 -18.36 21.41 -3.66
C GLY A 354 -17.12 20.66 -3.17
N TYR A 355 -15.99 21.36 -3.04
CA TYR A 355 -14.69 20.76 -2.79
C TYR A 355 -14.65 19.96 -1.48
N ARG A 356 -15.18 20.49 -0.38
CA ARG A 356 -15.15 19.82 0.93
C ARG A 356 -15.81 18.44 0.92
N LYS A 357 -16.99 18.31 0.27
CA LYS A 357 -17.68 17.01 0.14
C LYS A 357 -16.82 16.01 -0.63
N ARG A 358 -16.11 16.47 -1.65
CA ARG A 358 -15.20 15.65 -2.45
C ARG A 358 -13.96 15.24 -1.66
N GLN A 359 -13.38 16.15 -0.89
CA GLN A 359 -12.25 15.84 0.00
C GLN A 359 -12.63 14.81 1.06
N ALA A 360 -13.81 14.93 1.67
CA ALA A 360 -14.31 13.95 2.64
C ALA A 360 -14.50 12.58 1.99
N ALA A 361 -15.13 12.52 0.81
CA ALA A 361 -15.28 11.27 0.06
C ALA A 361 -13.92 10.66 -0.33
N TRP A 362 -12.95 11.48 -0.74
CA TRP A 362 -11.60 11.05 -1.08
C TRP A 362 -10.87 10.48 0.13
N LEU A 363 -10.83 11.23 1.24
CA LEU A 363 -10.17 10.81 2.47
C LEU A 363 -10.80 9.53 3.02
N ASN A 364 -12.13 9.44 3.07
CA ASN A 364 -12.82 8.24 3.55
C ASN A 364 -12.57 7.02 2.67
N ALA A 365 -12.52 7.19 1.34
CA ALA A 365 -12.20 6.08 0.44
C ALA A 365 -10.72 5.66 0.51
N LEU A 366 -9.79 6.60 0.76
CA LEU A 366 -8.38 6.25 1.03
C LEU A 366 -8.27 5.48 2.35
N ARG A 367 -8.92 5.94 3.40
CA ARG A 367 -8.97 5.27 4.72
C ARG A 367 -9.56 3.86 4.60
N ALA A 368 -10.68 3.69 3.89
CA ALA A 368 -11.25 2.38 3.62
C ALA A 368 -10.29 1.48 2.83
N GLY A 369 -9.51 2.03 1.90
CA GLY A 369 -8.47 1.31 1.15
C GLY A 369 -7.33 0.76 2.02
N THR A 370 -7.25 1.22 3.27
CA THR A 370 -6.34 0.70 4.28
C THR A 370 -7.10 0.06 5.45
N GLY A 371 -8.43 -0.09 5.39
CA GLY A 371 -9.22 -0.68 6.49
C GLY A 371 -9.42 0.25 7.68
N LEU A 372 -9.09 1.54 7.54
CA LEU A 372 -9.35 2.53 8.58
C LEU A 372 -10.80 3.03 8.55
N ALA A 373 -11.36 3.29 9.73
CA ALA A 373 -12.68 3.87 9.87
C ALA A 373 -12.78 5.24 9.15
N PRO A 374 -13.93 5.56 8.53
CA PRO A 374 -14.17 6.87 7.94
C PRO A 374 -14.19 7.98 9.01
N VAL A 375 -14.02 9.23 8.56
CA VAL A 375 -14.08 10.45 9.37
C VAL A 375 -15.31 11.29 9.09
#